data_AF-A0AA88U120-F1
#
_entry.id   AF-A0AA88U120-F1
#
_cell.length_a   1.000
_cell.length_b   1.000
_cell.length_c   1.000
_cell.angle_alpha   90.00
_cell.angle_beta   90.00
_cell.angle_gamma   90.00
#
_symmetry.space_group_name_H-M   'P 1'
#
loop_
_entity.id
_entity.type
_entity.pdbx_description
1 polymer ?
#
loop_
_entity_poly.entity_id
_entity_poly.type
_entity_poly.pdbx_seq_one_letter_code
_entity_poly.pdbx_strand_id
1 'polypeptide(L)'
;MGTSVATKIFALFCIFLLYGTLPTLQAEKHSLYYIYTGLSKPVNLPGIYEFTAMGLLDDIQIDYYNSEQQKKIPKQTWMKEKMHEDYWEKGTQSRKSKEQWFNVNVDILMKRMGHSESDLHVLQWRHGCEVEQQGDEVKFSKGISEYAFDGEDFLSFDIEESVWVASVKAALPTKRKWDNVPILNQYTKGYLEKECVDWLKKFREYADEKLRNGTPPDVHVFARKSTKTKLKLTCLATGFYPKDVMMTIRKYNTSLPEYEIESTGIRPNHDGSYQMRKSVEISEDEEAEYNCFVTHKSIKEPVIIKWVHQEKTTQSVPVDVGYTEEPALEKGSADRENAGKAPDSRLILALIFLAVDGQGSGPFFLVTFPAVFESGSDAKLCASLLKPNESLTLTMFLVDEKNRTTQLGQQRSSTVFHRCFNFQSGTSRAFKMTEKRKVMFRSYMPLTFIQTDKPIYNPGQTVNFRVVTMDAKFVPLDQMYSLVVVEDYNGNRINQWTNVSSTRWILQLSHQLNSEAQVGECKVHYTKEGQRALGLSN
;
A
#
# COMPACT_ATOMS: atom_id res chain seq x y z
N MET A 1 33.37 -14.44 52.97
CA MET A 1 33.53 -13.96 51.58
C MET A 1 32.68 -14.84 50.68
N GLY A 2 31.68 -14.30 49.97
CA GLY A 2 30.95 -15.10 48.98
C GLY A 2 29.51 -14.69 48.63
N THR A 3 29.11 -13.42 48.63
CA THR A 3 27.74 -13.02 48.20
C THR A 3 27.66 -11.63 47.53
N SER A 4 28.66 -11.23 46.72
CA SER A 4 28.68 -9.87 46.13
C SER A 4 28.57 -9.81 44.59
N VAL A 5 28.82 -10.91 43.88
CA VAL A 5 28.91 -10.88 42.40
C VAL A 5 27.57 -11.23 41.73
N ALA A 6 26.84 -12.22 42.26
CA ALA A 6 25.58 -12.67 41.68
C ALA A 6 24.47 -11.60 41.71
N THR A 7 24.39 -10.82 42.79
CA THR A 7 23.36 -9.79 42.99
C THR A 7 23.55 -8.58 42.07
N LYS A 8 24.80 -8.24 41.72
CA LYS A 8 25.12 -7.15 40.80
C LYS A 8 24.84 -7.51 39.34
N ILE A 9 25.06 -8.77 38.96
CA ILE A 9 24.76 -9.27 37.61
C ILE A 9 23.25 -9.31 37.37
N PHE A 10 22.46 -9.68 38.38
CA PHE A 10 21.00 -9.71 38.29
C PHE A 10 20.39 -8.30 38.15
N ALA A 11 20.94 -7.29 38.85
CA ALA A 11 20.50 -5.90 38.73
C ALA A 11 20.81 -5.29 37.34
N LEU A 12 21.98 -5.61 36.76
CA LEU A 12 22.36 -5.20 35.40
C LEU A 12 21.49 -5.84 34.31
N PHE A 13 21.08 -7.09 34.51
CA PHE A 13 20.15 -7.79 33.60
C PHE A 13 18.75 -7.18 33.63
N CYS A 14 18.26 -6.76 34.81
CA CYS A 14 16.98 -6.07 34.94
C CYS A 14 16.98 -4.68 34.29
N ILE A 15 18.09 -3.94 34.34
CA ILE A 15 18.23 -2.64 33.66
C ILE A 15 18.27 -2.82 32.13
N PHE A 16 18.93 -3.86 31.62
CA PHE A 16 18.89 -4.18 30.18
C PHE A 16 17.51 -4.63 29.69
N LEU A 17 16.72 -5.28 30.55
CA LEU A 17 15.32 -5.64 30.25
C LEU A 17 14.36 -4.44 30.34
N LEU A 18 14.65 -3.45 31.18
CA LEU A 18 13.87 -2.20 31.30
C LEU A 18 14.18 -1.18 30.18
N TYR A 19 15.37 -1.22 29.57
CA TYR A 19 15.76 -0.32 28.47
C TYR A 19 15.84 -1.00 27.08
N GLY A 20 15.60 -2.31 27.00
CA GLY A 20 15.81 -3.13 25.81
C GLY A 20 14.75 -3.06 24.71
N THR A 21 13.62 -2.38 24.94
CA THR A 21 12.60 -2.12 23.92
C THR A 21 11.93 -0.76 24.15
N LEU A 22 12.65 0.34 23.96
CA LEU A 22 11.94 1.51 23.45
C LEU A 22 11.50 1.12 22.03
N PRO A 23 10.19 1.13 21.71
CA PRO A 23 9.78 1.01 20.33
C PRO A 23 10.47 2.17 19.60
N THR A 24 11.37 1.86 18.67
CA THR A 24 11.83 2.86 17.70
C THR A 24 10.57 3.38 17.05
N LEU A 25 10.19 4.62 17.37
CA LEU A 25 9.04 5.31 16.80
C LEU A 25 9.36 5.50 15.32
N GLN A 26 9.03 4.49 14.51
CA GLN A 26 9.33 4.47 13.09
C GLN A 26 8.50 5.60 12.46
N ALA A 27 9.19 6.57 11.85
CA ALA A 27 8.51 7.66 11.17
C ALA A 27 7.66 7.09 10.03
N GLU A 28 6.35 7.37 10.07
CA GLU A 28 5.42 7.00 9.01
C GLU A 28 5.63 7.96 7.83
N LYS A 29 5.62 7.42 6.61
CA LYS A 29 5.75 8.24 5.40
C LYS A 29 4.39 8.39 4.77
N HIS A 30 4.03 9.62 4.46
CA HIS A 30 2.80 9.94 3.76
C HIS A 30 3.09 10.75 2.50
N SER A 31 2.22 10.64 1.50
CA SER A 31 2.35 11.34 0.23
C SER A 31 1.01 11.86 -0.27
N LEU A 32 1.06 13.02 -0.92
CA LEU A 32 -0.06 13.58 -1.66
C LEU A 32 0.44 13.95 -3.05
N TYR A 33 -0.04 13.24 -4.06
CA TYR A 33 0.31 13.51 -5.46
C TYR A 33 -0.92 13.76 -6.31
N TYR A 34 -0.74 14.60 -7.32
CA TYR A 34 -1.68 14.78 -8.40
C TYR A 34 -1.02 14.34 -9.70
N ILE A 35 -1.75 13.54 -10.47
CA ILE A 35 -1.33 13.10 -11.79
C ILE A 35 -2.29 13.70 -12.80
N TYR A 36 -1.73 14.34 -13.82
CA TYR A 36 -2.44 14.87 -14.98
C TYR A 36 -1.92 14.16 -16.21
N THR A 37 -2.82 13.75 -17.09
CA THR A 37 -2.47 13.07 -18.34
C THR A 37 -3.27 13.72 -19.47
N GLY A 38 -2.59 14.16 -20.51
CA GLY A 38 -3.18 14.68 -21.75
C GLY A 38 -2.71 13.86 -22.95
N LEU A 39 -3.64 13.54 -23.84
CA LEU A 39 -3.42 12.83 -25.09
C LEU A 39 -3.42 13.81 -26.26
N SER A 40 -2.61 13.57 -27.28
CA SER A 40 -2.57 14.41 -28.48
C SER A 40 -3.82 14.31 -29.35
N LYS A 41 -4.54 13.21 -29.24
CA LYS A 41 -5.72 12.93 -30.06
C LYS A 41 -6.62 11.91 -29.36
N PRO A 42 -7.92 11.89 -29.71
CA PRO A 42 -8.83 10.92 -29.14
C PRO A 42 -8.45 9.52 -29.64
N VAL A 43 -8.47 8.55 -28.71
CA VAL A 43 -8.22 7.15 -29.02
C VAL A 43 -9.54 6.42 -29.36
N ASN A 44 -10.69 7.07 -29.16
CA ASN A 44 -12.04 6.51 -29.36
C ASN A 44 -12.24 5.16 -28.67
N LEU A 45 -11.64 5.04 -27.49
CA LEU A 45 -11.62 3.83 -26.71
C LEU A 45 -12.40 4.06 -25.41
N PRO A 46 -13.43 3.25 -25.11
CA PRO A 46 -14.26 3.46 -23.94
C PRO A 46 -13.42 3.55 -22.64
N GLY A 47 -13.71 4.57 -21.83
CA GLY A 47 -12.98 4.90 -20.60
C GLY A 47 -11.74 5.77 -20.80
N ILE A 48 -11.13 5.84 -21.99
CA ILE A 48 -9.95 6.67 -22.24
C ILE A 48 -10.37 8.07 -22.68
N TYR A 49 -10.01 9.04 -21.86
CA TYR A 49 -10.28 10.45 -22.10
C TYR A 49 -9.03 11.17 -22.58
N GLU A 50 -9.22 12.17 -23.43
CA GLU A 50 -8.14 13.03 -23.92
C GLU A 50 -7.40 13.71 -22.77
N PHE A 51 -8.13 14.06 -21.70
CA PHE A 51 -7.50 14.57 -20.49
C PHE A 51 -8.10 13.91 -19.25
N THR A 52 -7.22 13.55 -18.32
CA THR A 52 -7.58 13.03 -17.01
C THR A 52 -6.72 13.68 -15.93
N ALA A 53 -7.28 13.78 -14.73
CA ALA A 53 -6.54 14.22 -13.56
C ALA A 53 -7.04 13.52 -12.30
N MET A 54 -6.12 13.11 -11.44
CA MET A 54 -6.44 12.41 -10.19
C MET A 54 -5.55 12.86 -9.04
N GLY A 55 -6.10 12.87 -7.84
CA GLY A 55 -5.36 13.03 -6.59
C GLY A 55 -5.16 11.68 -5.89
N LEU A 56 -3.97 11.45 -5.35
CA LEU A 56 -3.54 10.24 -4.65
C LEU A 56 -3.04 10.64 -3.25
N LEU A 57 -3.67 10.11 -2.20
CA LEU A 57 -3.17 10.19 -0.82
C LEU A 57 -2.65 8.80 -0.44
N ASP A 58 -1.35 8.66 -0.20
CA ASP A 58 -0.71 7.37 0.07
C ASP A 58 -1.05 6.31 -0.99
N ASP A 59 -0.97 6.70 -2.27
CA ASP A 59 -1.34 5.90 -3.45
C ASP A 59 -2.84 5.53 -3.54
N ILE A 60 -3.68 6.03 -2.63
CA ILE A 60 -5.14 5.85 -2.68
C ILE A 60 -5.77 7.03 -3.42
N GLN A 61 -6.56 6.74 -4.44
CA GLN A 61 -7.27 7.77 -5.19
C GLN A 61 -8.33 8.49 -4.34
N ILE A 62 -8.19 9.81 -4.21
CA ILE A 62 -9.11 10.67 -3.44
C ILE A 62 -10.04 11.51 -4.30
N ASP A 63 -9.63 11.84 -5.54
CA ASP A 63 -10.44 12.53 -6.52
C ASP A 63 -10.14 12.09 -7.96
N TYR A 64 -11.08 12.36 -8.85
CA TYR A 64 -10.95 12.11 -10.28
C TYR A 64 -11.59 13.23 -11.11
N TYR A 65 -11.07 13.42 -12.32
CA TYR A 65 -11.56 14.34 -13.34
C TYR A 65 -11.25 13.75 -14.72
N ASN A 66 -12.15 13.93 -15.68
CA ASN A 66 -11.95 13.60 -17.08
C ASN A 66 -12.57 14.66 -18.01
N SER A 67 -12.10 14.70 -19.26
CA SER A 67 -12.53 15.69 -20.26
C SER A 67 -13.97 15.53 -20.78
N GLU A 68 -14.64 14.40 -20.55
CA GLU A 68 -16.05 14.22 -20.94
C GLU A 68 -17.00 14.80 -19.89
N GLN A 69 -16.86 14.36 -18.64
CA GLN A 69 -17.71 14.82 -17.53
C GLN A 69 -17.33 16.21 -17.04
N GLN A 70 -16.07 16.60 -17.24
CA GLN A 70 -15.49 17.89 -16.87
C GLN A 70 -15.82 18.35 -15.45
N LYS A 71 -15.88 17.40 -14.51
CA LYS A 71 -16.21 17.63 -13.10
C LYS A 71 -15.22 16.91 -12.21
N LYS A 72 -14.70 17.60 -11.19
CA LYS A 72 -13.88 16.97 -10.15
C LYS A 72 -14.81 16.24 -9.19
N ILE A 73 -14.69 14.91 -9.12
CA ILE A 73 -15.56 14.07 -8.30
C ILE A 73 -14.77 13.43 -7.13
N PRO A 74 -15.37 13.31 -5.94
CA PRO A 74 -14.78 12.57 -4.83
C PRO A 74 -14.69 11.08 -5.17
N LYS A 75 -13.58 10.44 -4.79
CA LYS A 75 -13.41 8.98 -4.84
C LYS A 75 -13.37 8.32 -3.47
N GLN A 76 -13.39 9.12 -2.40
CA GLN A 76 -13.51 8.67 -1.02
C GLN A 76 -14.74 9.29 -0.35
N THR A 77 -15.44 8.52 0.49
CA THR A 77 -16.65 8.97 1.19
C THR A 77 -16.36 10.14 2.14
N TRP A 78 -15.25 10.07 2.89
CA TRP A 78 -14.84 11.14 3.80
C TRP A 78 -14.52 12.45 3.07
N MET A 79 -14.03 12.41 1.81
CA MET A 79 -13.84 13.63 1.01
C MET A 79 -15.18 14.28 0.73
N LYS A 80 -16.19 13.50 0.34
CA LYS A 80 -17.55 14.00 0.07
C LYS A 80 -18.19 14.59 1.33
N GLU A 81 -17.98 13.96 2.48
CA GLU A 81 -18.57 14.38 3.77
C GLU A 81 -17.88 15.63 4.36
N LYS A 82 -16.55 15.73 4.25
CA LYS A 82 -15.75 16.77 4.93
C LYS A 82 -15.41 17.98 4.06
N MET A 83 -15.49 17.87 2.74
CA MET A 83 -15.19 18.98 1.82
C MET A 83 -16.46 19.75 1.45
N HIS A 84 -16.43 21.06 1.68
CA HIS A 84 -17.49 21.97 1.24
C HIS A 84 -17.59 22.06 -0.29
N GLU A 85 -18.76 22.48 -0.79
CA GLU A 85 -19.06 22.61 -2.22
C GLU A 85 -18.03 23.46 -2.98
N ASP A 86 -17.63 24.62 -2.41
CA ASP A 86 -16.60 25.50 -2.95
C ASP A 86 -15.28 24.82 -3.30
N TYR A 87 -14.87 23.81 -2.53
CA TYR A 87 -13.64 23.05 -2.80
C TYR A 87 -13.77 22.27 -4.13
N TRP A 88 -14.93 21.67 -4.37
CA TRP A 88 -15.22 20.91 -5.58
C TRP A 88 -15.39 21.82 -6.79
N GLU A 89 -16.05 22.98 -6.63
CA GLU A 89 -16.22 23.95 -7.70
C GLU A 89 -14.89 24.59 -8.13
N LYS A 90 -14.13 25.13 -7.17
CA LYS A 90 -12.80 25.71 -7.44
C LYS A 90 -11.84 24.66 -7.99
N GLY A 91 -11.91 23.44 -7.45
CA GLY A 91 -11.16 22.30 -7.95
C GLY A 91 -11.52 21.96 -9.39
N THR A 92 -12.81 21.93 -9.73
CA THR A 92 -13.30 21.67 -11.10
C THR A 92 -12.81 22.75 -12.07
N GLN A 93 -12.90 24.03 -11.69
CA GLN A 93 -12.42 25.12 -12.53
C GLN A 93 -10.91 25.06 -12.74
N SER A 94 -10.15 24.71 -11.70
CA SER A 94 -8.72 24.47 -11.80
C SER A 94 -8.39 23.33 -12.78
N ARG A 95 -9.12 22.21 -12.73
CA ARG A 95 -8.93 21.08 -13.65
C ARG A 95 -9.28 21.43 -15.10
N LYS A 96 -10.35 22.19 -15.34
CA LYS A 96 -10.70 22.72 -16.67
C LYS A 96 -9.61 23.64 -17.24
N SER A 97 -9.05 24.52 -16.41
CA SER A 97 -7.95 25.40 -16.84
C SER A 97 -6.70 24.59 -17.21
N LYS A 98 -6.40 23.52 -16.46
CA LYS A 98 -5.29 22.62 -16.79
C LYS A 98 -5.55 21.80 -18.05
N GLU A 99 -6.77 21.30 -18.27
CA GLU A 99 -7.16 20.63 -19.52
C GLU A 99 -6.85 21.51 -20.74
N GLN A 100 -7.29 22.78 -20.72
CA GLN A 100 -7.01 23.73 -21.79
C GLN A 100 -5.50 23.95 -21.99
N TRP A 101 -4.73 24.01 -20.89
CA TRP A 101 -3.29 24.11 -20.98
C TRP A 101 -2.67 22.87 -21.65
N PHE A 102 -3.10 21.66 -21.28
CA PHE A 102 -2.61 20.42 -21.89
C PHE A 102 -2.94 20.38 -23.38
N ASN A 103 -4.18 20.67 -23.77
CA ASN A 103 -4.61 20.64 -25.17
C ASN A 103 -3.73 21.55 -26.05
N VAL A 104 -3.36 22.74 -25.57
CA VAL A 104 -2.47 23.64 -26.33
C VAL A 104 -1.01 23.17 -26.32
N ASN A 105 -0.51 22.67 -25.19
CA ASN A 105 0.92 22.40 -25.03
C ASN A 105 1.35 21.04 -25.60
N VAL A 106 0.46 20.06 -25.69
CA VAL A 106 0.76 18.77 -26.34
C VAL A 106 1.12 18.98 -27.82
N ASP A 107 0.34 19.76 -28.55
CA ASP A 107 0.61 20.07 -29.97
C ASP A 107 1.93 20.81 -30.17
N ILE A 108 2.24 21.78 -29.30
CA ILE A 108 3.51 22.52 -29.34
C ILE A 108 4.67 21.57 -29.07
N LEU A 109 4.50 20.67 -28.12
CA LEU A 109 5.53 19.72 -27.71
C LEU A 109 5.82 18.70 -28.81
N MET A 110 4.79 18.14 -29.44
CA MET A 110 4.93 17.24 -30.58
C MET A 110 5.78 17.86 -31.70
N LYS A 111 5.48 19.12 -32.07
CA LYS A 111 6.23 19.85 -33.10
C LYS A 111 7.69 20.06 -32.71
N ARG A 112 7.97 20.33 -31.43
CA ARG A 112 9.35 20.50 -30.93
C ARG A 112 10.14 19.19 -30.87
N MET A 113 9.45 18.08 -30.64
CA MET A 113 10.05 16.74 -30.60
C MET A 113 10.23 16.14 -32.00
N GLY A 114 9.67 16.77 -33.05
CA GLY A 114 9.71 16.24 -34.41
C GLY A 114 8.86 14.98 -34.57
N HIS A 115 7.84 14.81 -33.71
CA HIS A 115 6.95 13.66 -33.72
C HIS A 115 5.84 13.82 -34.76
N SER A 116 5.28 12.69 -35.21
CA SER A 116 4.23 12.67 -36.22
C SER A 116 2.87 13.05 -35.64
N GLU A 117 2.11 13.88 -36.35
CA GLU A 117 0.70 14.14 -36.02
C GLU A 117 -0.18 12.88 -36.20
N SER A 118 0.31 11.87 -36.93
CA SER A 118 -0.39 10.60 -37.11
C SER A 118 -0.38 9.70 -35.88
N ASP A 119 0.56 9.91 -34.94
CA ASP A 119 0.77 9.00 -33.82
C ASP A 119 0.11 9.54 -32.55
N LEU A 120 -0.17 8.64 -31.59
CA LEU A 120 -0.69 9.04 -30.30
C LEU A 120 0.48 9.43 -29.40
N HIS A 121 0.41 10.63 -28.84
CA HIS A 121 1.39 11.13 -27.88
C HIS A 121 0.73 11.44 -26.55
N VAL A 122 1.51 11.30 -25.48
CA VAL A 122 1.04 11.43 -24.11
C VAL A 122 1.94 12.39 -23.35
N LEU A 123 1.36 13.46 -22.83
CA LEU A 123 2.01 14.35 -21.85
C LEU A 123 1.46 14.03 -20.47
N GLN A 124 2.35 13.79 -19.51
CA GLN A 124 1.99 13.56 -18.12
C GLN A 124 2.66 14.60 -17.23
N TRP A 125 1.97 14.98 -16.16
CA TRP A 125 2.50 15.83 -15.10
C TRP A 125 2.18 15.22 -13.74
N ARG A 126 3.22 14.93 -12.99
CA ARG A 126 3.14 14.44 -11.61
C ARG A 126 3.62 15.53 -10.67
N HIS A 127 2.78 15.86 -9.69
CA HIS A 127 2.98 17.02 -8.85
C HIS A 127 2.52 16.78 -7.41
N GLY A 128 3.36 17.07 -6.42
CA GLY A 128 2.97 16.95 -5.02
C GLY A 128 4.14 16.69 -4.07
N CYS A 129 3.85 16.20 -2.88
CA CYS A 129 4.79 16.18 -1.76
C CYS A 129 4.72 14.88 -0.95
N GLU A 130 5.80 14.60 -0.23
CA GLU A 130 5.96 13.55 0.75
C GLU A 130 6.33 14.17 2.10
N VAL A 131 5.84 13.58 3.18
CA VAL A 131 6.16 13.96 4.55
C VAL A 131 6.55 12.74 5.38
N GLU A 132 7.40 12.97 6.37
CA GLU A 132 7.68 12.02 7.44
C GLU A 132 6.95 12.48 8.69
N GLN A 133 6.14 11.60 9.26
CA GLN A 133 5.36 11.84 10.46
C GLN A 133 5.91 11.04 11.62
N GLN A 134 6.21 11.72 12.72
CA GLN A 134 6.65 11.12 13.97
C GLN A 134 5.81 11.70 15.12
N GLY A 135 4.80 10.95 15.55
CA GLY A 135 3.77 11.49 16.45
C GLY A 135 2.98 12.61 15.78
N ASP A 136 2.92 13.78 16.42
CA ASP A 136 2.25 14.97 15.89
C ASP A 136 3.18 15.84 15.01
N GLU A 137 4.48 15.55 14.99
CA GLU A 137 5.44 16.28 14.15
C GLU A 137 5.40 15.75 12.71
N VAL A 138 5.18 16.66 11.76
CA VAL A 138 5.17 16.37 10.33
C VAL A 138 6.26 17.18 9.66
N LYS A 139 7.24 16.48 9.11
CA LYS A 139 8.38 17.06 8.42
C LYS A 139 8.26 16.85 6.92
N PHE A 140 8.43 17.91 6.15
CA PHE A 140 8.56 17.81 4.69
C PHE A 140 9.75 16.92 4.33
N SER A 141 9.51 15.92 3.49
CA SER A 141 10.51 14.94 3.06
C SER A 141 10.94 15.18 1.62
N LYS A 142 9.98 15.34 0.70
CA LYS A 142 10.25 15.52 -0.73
C LYS A 142 9.11 16.26 -1.41
N GLY A 143 9.43 17.04 -2.44
CA GLY A 143 8.47 17.64 -3.36
C GLY A 143 8.85 17.30 -4.79
N ILE A 144 7.85 17.08 -5.65
CA ILE A 144 8.07 16.79 -7.07
C ILE A 144 7.14 17.61 -7.95
N SER A 145 7.67 18.04 -9.08
CA SER A 145 6.92 18.56 -10.21
C SER A 145 7.62 18.07 -11.47
N GLU A 146 7.13 16.97 -12.03
CA GLU A 146 7.80 16.19 -13.06
C GLU A 146 6.86 16.05 -14.26
N TYR A 147 7.34 16.46 -15.42
CA TYR A 147 6.68 16.27 -16.70
C TYR A 147 7.37 15.15 -17.47
N ALA A 148 6.56 14.22 -17.99
CA ALA A 148 7.00 13.14 -18.87
C ALA A 148 6.26 13.24 -20.21
N PHE A 149 6.96 12.92 -21.31
CA PHE A 149 6.38 12.89 -22.64
C PHE A 149 6.66 11.53 -23.27
N ASP A 150 5.60 10.85 -23.71
CA ASP A 150 5.62 9.48 -24.21
C ASP A 150 6.31 8.47 -23.25
N GLY A 151 6.16 8.70 -21.93
CA GLY A 151 6.72 7.87 -20.87
C GLY A 151 8.17 8.20 -20.49
N GLU A 152 8.82 9.15 -21.19
CA GLU A 152 10.20 9.56 -20.93
C GLU A 152 10.27 10.90 -20.18
N ASP A 153 11.31 11.07 -19.35
CA ASP A 153 11.54 12.31 -18.60
C ASP A 153 11.69 13.51 -19.54
N PHE A 154 10.90 14.57 -19.33
CA PHE A 154 10.92 15.77 -20.16
C PHE A 154 11.44 17.01 -19.43
N LEU A 155 10.78 17.41 -18.34
CA LEU A 155 11.08 18.61 -17.57
C LEU A 155 10.73 18.38 -16.10
N SER A 156 11.59 18.75 -15.17
CA SER A 156 11.32 18.63 -13.72
C SER A 156 11.68 19.90 -12.96
N PHE A 157 11.17 20.07 -11.74
CA PHE A 157 11.54 21.20 -10.88
C PHE A 157 12.55 20.74 -9.83
N ASP A 158 13.72 21.38 -9.81
CA ASP A 158 14.68 21.27 -8.71
C ASP A 158 14.26 22.23 -7.60
N ILE A 159 13.82 21.66 -6.48
CA ILE A 159 13.29 22.42 -5.36
C ILE A 159 14.38 23.10 -4.52
N GLU A 160 15.58 22.50 -4.46
CA GLU A 160 16.71 23.02 -3.69
C GLU A 160 17.21 24.29 -4.37
N GLU A 161 17.52 24.18 -5.66
CA GLU A 161 18.01 25.28 -6.49
C GLU A 161 16.88 26.21 -6.98
N SER A 162 15.61 25.80 -6.82
CA SER A 162 14.41 26.55 -7.22
C SER A 162 14.41 26.90 -8.72
N VAL A 163 14.79 25.94 -9.56
CA VAL A 163 14.90 26.07 -11.02
C VAL A 163 14.34 24.86 -11.75
N TRP A 164 13.92 25.03 -13.00
CA TRP A 164 13.49 23.92 -13.83
C TRP A 164 14.70 23.17 -14.42
N VAL A 165 14.62 21.85 -14.56
CA VAL A 165 15.65 21.00 -15.15
C VAL A 165 15.10 20.38 -16.42
N ALA A 166 15.81 20.59 -17.53
CA ALA A 166 15.43 20.06 -18.84
C ALA A 166 16.15 18.72 -19.08
N SER A 167 15.40 17.63 -19.12
CA SER A 167 15.95 16.28 -19.37
C SER A 167 16.31 16.07 -20.84
N VAL A 168 15.65 16.80 -21.75
CA VAL A 168 15.87 16.74 -23.20
C VAL A 168 16.08 18.13 -23.81
N LYS A 169 16.77 18.20 -24.95
CA LYS A 169 17.02 19.48 -25.66
C LYS A 169 15.72 20.23 -26.01
N ALA A 170 14.65 19.50 -26.35
CA ALA A 170 13.35 20.06 -26.67
C ALA A 170 12.67 20.77 -25.48
N ALA A 171 13.08 20.47 -24.24
CA ALA A 171 12.57 21.11 -23.02
C ALA A 171 13.29 22.43 -22.70
N LEU A 172 14.46 22.71 -23.28
CA LEU A 172 15.25 23.92 -23.01
C LEU A 172 14.50 25.24 -23.25
N PRO A 173 13.69 25.40 -24.31
CA PRO A 173 12.90 26.61 -24.50
C PRO A 173 11.88 26.83 -23.37
N THR A 174 11.24 25.75 -22.89
CA THR A 174 10.28 25.82 -21.78
C THR A 174 10.99 26.16 -20.47
N LYS A 175 12.11 25.47 -20.16
CA LYS A 175 12.97 25.79 -19.01
C LYS A 175 13.32 27.28 -18.96
N ARG A 176 13.90 27.82 -20.05
CA ARG A 176 14.29 29.24 -20.12
C ARG A 176 13.10 30.17 -19.91
N LYS A 177 11.95 29.87 -20.54
CA LYS A 177 10.74 30.69 -20.40
C LYS A 177 10.26 30.72 -18.95
N TRP A 178 10.27 29.59 -18.26
CA TRP A 178 9.74 29.47 -16.90
C TRP A 178 10.72 30.02 -15.86
N ASP A 179 12.02 29.74 -15.98
CA ASP A 179 13.04 30.29 -15.09
C ASP A 179 13.19 31.81 -15.20
N ASN A 180 12.88 32.39 -16.37
CA ASN A 180 12.83 33.85 -16.55
C ASN A 180 11.61 34.51 -15.89
N VAL A 181 10.74 33.74 -15.24
CA VAL A 181 9.57 34.23 -14.47
C VAL A 181 9.77 33.84 -13.00
N PRO A 182 10.51 34.64 -12.20
CA PRO A 182 10.89 34.26 -10.83
C PRO A 182 9.72 33.89 -9.92
N ILE A 183 8.58 34.57 -10.09
CA ILE A 183 7.36 34.30 -9.32
C ILE A 183 6.81 32.88 -9.54
N LEU A 184 7.00 32.30 -10.72
CA LEU A 184 6.56 30.94 -11.03
C LEU A 184 7.36 29.90 -10.23
N ASN A 185 8.67 30.09 -10.13
CA ASN A 185 9.56 29.20 -9.37
C ASN A 185 9.27 29.30 -7.87
N GLN A 186 9.09 30.52 -7.36
CA GLN A 186 8.70 30.76 -5.97
C GLN A 186 7.34 30.13 -5.64
N TYR A 187 6.34 30.31 -6.51
CA TYR A 187 5.03 29.70 -6.34
C TYR A 187 5.11 28.16 -6.35
N THR A 188 5.87 27.58 -7.29
CA THR A 188 6.03 26.13 -7.38
C THR A 188 6.67 25.56 -6.12
N LYS A 189 7.75 26.17 -5.63
CA LYS A 189 8.38 25.78 -4.37
C LYS A 189 7.45 25.94 -3.17
N GLY A 190 6.80 27.10 -3.04
CA GLY A 190 5.87 27.39 -1.96
C GLY A 190 4.69 26.41 -1.91
N TYR A 191 4.16 26.02 -3.06
CA TYR A 191 3.14 24.98 -3.13
C TYR A 191 3.66 23.63 -2.61
N LEU A 192 4.82 23.18 -3.09
CA LEU A 192 5.37 21.86 -2.75
C LEU A 192 5.75 21.73 -1.27
N GLU A 193 6.42 22.75 -0.71
CA GLU A 193 6.91 22.72 0.68
C GLU A 193 5.82 23.02 1.71
N LYS A 194 4.79 23.79 1.33
CA LYS A 194 3.78 24.29 2.27
C LYS A 194 2.37 23.87 1.91
N GLU A 195 1.79 24.39 0.82
CA GLU A 195 0.37 24.18 0.53
C GLU A 195 0.03 22.69 0.36
N CYS A 196 0.89 21.93 -0.33
CA CYS A 196 0.74 20.49 -0.48
C CYS A 196 0.79 19.77 0.87
N VAL A 197 1.73 20.14 1.74
CA VAL A 197 1.88 19.56 3.08
C VAL A 197 0.66 19.86 3.94
N ASP A 198 0.12 21.07 3.88
CA ASP A 198 -1.09 21.47 4.60
C ASP A 198 -2.31 20.66 4.12
N TRP A 199 -2.46 20.47 2.80
CA TRP A 199 -3.51 19.63 2.24
C TRP A 199 -3.34 18.15 2.62
N LEU A 200 -2.12 17.63 2.58
CA LEU A 200 -1.80 16.26 2.96
C LEU A 200 -2.20 16.01 4.41
N LYS A 201 -1.79 16.88 5.34
CA LYS A 201 -2.18 16.81 6.76
C LYS A 201 -3.69 16.77 6.92
N LYS A 202 -4.40 17.71 6.31
CA LYS A 202 -5.86 17.81 6.39
C LYS A 202 -6.57 16.57 5.85
N PHE A 203 -6.14 16.06 4.71
CA PHE A 203 -6.72 14.85 4.13
C PHE A 203 -6.41 13.61 4.95
N ARG A 204 -5.19 13.52 5.49
CA ARG A 204 -4.78 12.43 6.38
C ARG A 204 -5.60 12.42 7.66
N GLU A 205 -5.80 13.58 8.29
CA GLU A 205 -6.66 13.73 9.47
C GLU A 205 -8.08 13.23 9.20
N TYR A 206 -8.70 13.62 8.08
CA TYR A 206 -10.06 13.16 7.74
C TYR A 206 -10.12 11.67 7.41
N ALA A 207 -9.12 11.15 6.71
CA ALA A 207 -9.03 9.72 6.43
C ALA A 207 -8.86 8.92 7.74
N ASP A 208 -7.99 9.37 8.64
CA ASP A 208 -7.75 8.74 9.93
C ASP A 208 -8.94 8.86 10.87
N GLU A 209 -9.63 10.00 10.91
CA GLU A 209 -10.87 10.16 11.67
C GLU A 209 -11.92 9.16 11.18
N LYS A 210 -12.09 9.02 9.86
CA LYS A 210 -13.02 8.03 9.30
C LYS A 210 -12.60 6.60 9.65
N LEU A 211 -11.31 6.30 9.69
CA LEU A 211 -10.78 5.00 10.12
C LEU A 211 -10.95 4.74 11.62
N ARG A 212 -10.82 5.77 12.47
CA ARG A 212 -11.01 5.68 13.93
C ARG A 212 -12.48 5.57 14.32
N ASN A 213 -13.36 6.31 13.65
CA ASN A 213 -14.81 6.26 13.82
C ASN A 213 -15.44 5.07 13.08
N GLY A 214 -14.64 4.03 12.80
CA GLY A 214 -15.10 2.83 12.16
C GLY A 214 -16.18 2.13 12.97
N THR A 215 -17.20 1.62 12.30
CA THR A 215 -18.29 0.88 12.94
C THR A 215 -17.84 -0.56 13.22
N PRO A 216 -18.13 -1.12 14.40
CA PRO A 216 -17.81 -2.51 14.74
C PRO A 216 -18.66 -3.51 13.93
N PRO A 217 -18.13 -4.72 13.65
CA PRO A 217 -18.92 -5.77 13.05
C PRO A 217 -19.98 -6.26 14.03
N ASP A 218 -21.22 -6.31 13.56
CA ASP A 218 -22.28 -7.08 14.17
C ASP A 218 -22.20 -8.52 13.64
N VAL A 219 -22.01 -9.49 14.55
CA VAL A 219 -21.62 -10.87 14.21
C VAL A 219 -22.73 -11.84 14.58
N HIS A 220 -23.18 -12.61 13.59
CA HIS A 220 -24.26 -13.58 13.70
C HIS A 220 -23.78 -14.96 13.29
N VAL A 221 -24.17 -16.00 14.04
CA VAL A 221 -23.90 -17.40 13.71
C VAL A 221 -25.21 -18.16 13.64
N PHE A 222 -25.46 -18.84 12.53
CA PHE A 222 -26.67 -19.62 12.30
C PHE A 222 -26.40 -20.83 11.41
N ALA A 223 -27.20 -21.88 11.54
CA ALA A 223 -27.10 -23.08 10.72
C ALA A 223 -28.41 -23.33 9.96
N ARG A 224 -28.32 -23.86 8.74
CA ARG A 224 -29.48 -24.30 7.95
C ARG A 224 -29.26 -25.74 7.48
N LYS A 225 -30.31 -26.56 7.38
CA LYS A 225 -30.19 -27.89 6.78
C LYS A 225 -29.74 -27.77 5.32
N SER A 226 -28.64 -28.43 4.98
CA SER A 226 -28.14 -28.60 3.61
C SER A 226 -28.71 -29.87 3.00
N THR A 227 -28.69 -30.97 3.76
CA THR A 227 -29.31 -32.26 3.39
C THR A 227 -30.00 -32.87 4.61
N LYS A 228 -30.51 -34.11 4.49
CA LYS A 228 -31.14 -34.83 5.62
C LYS A 228 -30.20 -35.03 6.81
N THR A 229 -28.89 -35.09 6.59
CA THR A 229 -27.88 -35.39 7.62
C THR A 229 -26.81 -34.31 7.76
N LYS A 230 -26.86 -33.24 6.95
CA LYS A 230 -25.86 -32.17 6.97
C LYS A 230 -26.47 -30.81 7.27
N LEU A 231 -25.76 -30.03 8.07
CA LEU A 231 -26.03 -28.62 8.33
C LEU A 231 -24.99 -27.75 7.62
N LYS A 232 -25.42 -26.60 7.11
CA LYS A 232 -24.53 -25.53 6.66
C LYS A 232 -24.47 -24.47 7.74
N LEU A 233 -23.40 -24.50 8.53
CA LEU A 233 -23.12 -23.48 9.53
C LEU A 233 -22.62 -22.22 8.82
N THR A 234 -23.12 -21.06 9.19
CA THR A 234 -22.77 -19.76 8.58
C THR A 234 -22.47 -18.74 9.68
N CYS A 235 -21.33 -18.08 9.55
CA CYS A 235 -21.01 -16.86 10.28
C CYS A 235 -21.14 -15.65 9.36
N LEU A 236 -21.88 -14.64 9.80
CA LEU A 236 -22.07 -13.36 9.14
C LEU A 236 -21.50 -12.25 10.03
N ALA A 237 -20.57 -11.46 9.52
CA ALA A 237 -20.24 -10.15 10.07
C ALA A 237 -20.87 -9.08 9.16
N THR A 238 -21.53 -8.06 9.71
CA THR A 238 -22.13 -6.96 8.94
C THR A 238 -22.02 -5.63 9.67
N GLY A 239 -22.24 -4.52 8.98
CA GLY A 239 -22.25 -3.19 9.59
C GLY A 239 -20.86 -2.63 9.92
N PHE A 240 -19.77 -3.33 9.56
CA PHE A 240 -18.42 -2.91 9.91
C PHE A 240 -17.82 -1.94 8.90
N TYR A 241 -16.97 -1.05 9.40
CA TYR A 241 -16.12 -0.16 8.62
C TYR A 241 -14.86 0.13 9.44
N PRO A 242 -13.63 0.16 8.89
CA PRO A 242 -13.27 0.00 7.47
C PRO A 242 -13.44 -1.43 6.93
N LYS A 243 -13.13 -1.65 5.65
CA LYS A 243 -13.38 -2.93 4.97
C LYS A 243 -12.60 -4.13 5.54
N ASP A 244 -11.43 -3.89 6.13
CA ASP A 244 -10.49 -4.95 6.50
C ASP A 244 -10.94 -5.66 7.78
N VAL A 245 -11.60 -6.80 7.61
CA VAL A 245 -12.05 -7.71 8.68
C VAL A 245 -11.39 -9.08 8.52
N MET A 246 -11.01 -9.69 9.63
CA MET A 246 -10.58 -11.09 9.65
C MET A 246 -11.63 -11.92 10.37
N MET A 247 -12.21 -12.89 9.67
CA MET A 247 -13.21 -13.82 10.20
C MET A 247 -12.81 -15.25 9.91
N THR A 248 -12.93 -16.10 10.93
CA THR A 248 -12.55 -17.50 10.87
C THR A 248 -13.58 -18.35 11.61
N ILE A 249 -13.96 -19.49 11.02
CA ILE A 249 -14.73 -20.53 11.71
C ILE A 249 -13.72 -21.47 12.37
N ARG A 250 -13.89 -21.71 13.67
CA ARG A 250 -13.02 -22.58 14.46
C ARG A 250 -13.80 -23.80 14.95
N LYS A 251 -13.16 -24.96 14.89
CA LYS A 251 -13.60 -26.22 15.49
C LYS A 251 -12.68 -26.54 16.66
N TYR A 252 -13.22 -26.71 17.87
CA TYR A 252 -12.43 -26.85 19.10
C TYR A 252 -11.35 -25.76 19.24
N ASN A 253 -11.70 -24.51 18.94
CA ASN A 253 -10.81 -23.33 18.90
C ASN A 253 -9.64 -23.38 17.89
N THR A 254 -9.60 -24.39 17.01
CA THR A 254 -8.65 -24.47 15.90
C THR A 254 -9.31 -23.96 14.63
N SER A 255 -8.65 -23.05 13.92
CA SER A 255 -9.13 -22.53 12.64
C SER A 255 -9.28 -23.65 11.62
N LEU A 256 -10.46 -23.72 10.99
CA LEU A 256 -10.66 -24.64 9.88
C LEU A 256 -9.84 -24.21 8.65
N PRO A 257 -9.36 -25.15 7.83
CA PRO A 257 -8.68 -24.83 6.59
C PRO A 257 -9.60 -24.09 5.61
N GLU A 258 -9.06 -23.09 4.91
CA GLU A 258 -9.87 -22.24 4.01
C GLU A 258 -10.50 -23.03 2.84
N TYR A 259 -9.95 -24.20 2.47
CA TYR A 259 -10.54 -25.06 1.42
C TYR A 259 -11.84 -25.76 1.85
N GLU A 260 -12.13 -25.83 3.15
CA GLU A 260 -13.38 -26.38 3.70
C GLU A 260 -14.45 -25.30 3.89
N ILE A 261 -14.07 -24.03 3.75
CA ILE A 261 -14.90 -22.87 4.02
C ILE A 261 -15.34 -22.21 2.72
N GLU A 262 -16.65 -22.06 2.55
CA GLU A 262 -17.21 -21.17 1.55
C GLU A 262 -17.24 -19.73 2.09
N SER A 263 -16.57 -18.80 1.41
CA SER A 263 -16.62 -17.38 1.75
C SER A 263 -17.28 -16.55 0.65
N THR A 264 -18.09 -15.57 1.05
CA THR A 264 -18.66 -14.59 0.10
C THR A 264 -17.69 -13.46 -0.25
N GLY A 265 -16.53 -13.39 0.41
CA GLY A 265 -15.70 -12.19 0.47
C GLY A 265 -16.41 -11.03 1.18
N ILE A 266 -15.69 -9.91 1.30
CA ILE A 266 -16.23 -8.65 1.85
C ILE A 266 -17.10 -7.97 0.79
N ARG A 267 -18.34 -7.64 1.14
CA ARG A 267 -19.35 -7.01 0.29
C ARG A 267 -19.80 -5.68 0.90
N PRO A 268 -20.04 -4.64 0.10
CA PRO A 268 -20.57 -3.38 0.62
C PRO A 268 -22.07 -3.49 0.94
N ASN A 269 -22.51 -2.73 1.94
CA ASN A 269 -23.91 -2.48 2.26
C ASN A 269 -24.36 -1.15 1.65
N HIS A 270 -25.68 -0.95 1.53
CA HIS A 270 -26.27 0.28 0.96
C HIS A 270 -25.94 1.56 1.76
N ASP A 271 -25.63 1.41 3.05
CA ASP A 271 -25.27 2.48 3.98
C ASP A 271 -23.76 2.81 3.98
N GLY A 272 -22.97 2.16 3.12
CA GLY A 272 -21.52 2.35 3.04
C GLY A 272 -20.70 1.54 4.06
N SER A 273 -21.34 0.72 4.90
CA SER A 273 -20.66 -0.29 5.72
C SER A 273 -20.37 -1.57 4.89
N TYR A 274 -19.74 -2.57 5.51
CA TYR A 274 -19.39 -3.82 4.86
C TYR A 274 -20.00 -5.03 5.58
N GLN A 275 -20.12 -6.13 4.85
CA GLN A 275 -20.54 -7.44 5.35
C GLN A 275 -19.70 -8.56 4.75
N MET A 276 -19.60 -9.70 5.45
CA MET A 276 -18.93 -10.90 4.96
C MET A 276 -19.58 -12.14 5.57
N ARG A 277 -19.70 -13.22 4.79
CA ARG A 277 -20.14 -14.53 5.27
C ARG A 277 -19.05 -15.58 5.05
N LYS A 278 -18.91 -16.47 6.01
CA LYS A 278 -18.18 -17.75 5.88
C LYS A 278 -19.11 -18.88 6.29
N SER A 279 -19.09 -19.97 5.54
CA SER A 279 -19.92 -21.14 5.80
C SER A 279 -19.12 -22.43 5.67
N VAL A 280 -19.52 -23.45 6.42
CA VAL A 280 -18.96 -24.81 6.35
C VAL A 280 -20.08 -25.84 6.44
N GLU A 281 -19.95 -26.95 5.72
CA GLU A 281 -20.83 -28.11 5.88
C GLU A 281 -20.35 -28.99 7.05
N ILE A 282 -21.25 -29.29 7.98
CA ILE A 282 -21.00 -30.14 9.14
C ILE A 282 -22.06 -31.25 9.21
N SER A 283 -21.76 -32.33 9.91
CA SER A 283 -22.77 -33.38 10.16
C SER A 283 -23.75 -32.92 11.24
N GLU A 284 -25.03 -33.26 11.10
CA GLU A 284 -26.06 -32.92 12.11
C GLU A 284 -25.83 -33.66 13.44
N ASP A 285 -25.25 -34.85 13.38
CA ASP A 285 -24.83 -35.73 14.48
C ASP A 285 -23.43 -35.42 15.03
N GLU A 286 -22.77 -34.37 14.52
CA GLU A 286 -21.42 -34.01 14.95
C GLU A 286 -21.42 -33.24 16.27
N GLU A 287 -20.85 -33.84 17.33
CA GLU A 287 -20.74 -33.23 18.67
C GLU A 287 -19.57 -32.22 18.82
N ALA A 288 -19.13 -31.59 17.72
CA ALA A 288 -18.02 -30.67 17.75
C ALA A 288 -18.41 -29.24 18.14
N GLU A 289 -17.56 -28.58 18.93
CA GLU A 289 -17.76 -27.18 19.31
C GLU A 289 -17.25 -26.25 18.21
N TYR A 290 -18.19 -25.61 17.51
CA TYR A 290 -17.91 -24.60 16.49
C TYR A 290 -18.09 -23.19 17.04
N ASN A 291 -17.18 -22.28 16.68
CA ASN A 291 -17.35 -20.85 16.95
C ASN A 291 -16.84 -19.98 15.80
N CYS A 292 -17.39 -18.79 15.69
CA CYS A 292 -16.91 -17.77 14.79
C CYS A 292 -16.03 -16.78 15.54
N PHE A 293 -14.83 -16.54 15.03
CA PHE A 293 -13.85 -15.60 15.54
C PHE A 293 -13.71 -14.44 14.57
N VAL A 294 -13.95 -13.21 15.03
CA VAL A 294 -13.88 -12.00 14.23
C VAL A 294 -12.96 -10.99 14.89
N THR A 295 -11.97 -10.50 14.14
CA THR A 295 -11.14 -9.35 14.51
C THR A 295 -11.31 -8.25 13.48
N HIS A 296 -11.34 -7.02 13.96
CA HIS A 296 -11.54 -5.85 13.13
C HIS A 296 -10.94 -4.61 13.82
N LYS A 297 -10.48 -3.62 13.04
CA LYS A 297 -9.74 -2.46 13.59
C LYS A 297 -10.55 -1.62 14.58
N SER A 298 -11.89 -1.60 14.46
CA SER A 298 -12.76 -0.84 15.36
C SER A 298 -13.09 -1.54 16.68
N ILE A 299 -12.64 -2.79 16.89
CA ILE A 299 -12.83 -3.53 18.15
C ILE A 299 -11.47 -3.85 18.78
N LYS A 300 -11.35 -3.66 20.11
CA LYS A 300 -10.09 -3.92 20.84
C LYS A 300 -9.85 -5.41 21.09
N GLU A 301 -10.93 -6.15 21.31
CA GLU A 301 -10.92 -7.59 21.56
C GLU A 301 -11.69 -8.32 20.46
N PRO A 302 -11.28 -9.56 20.12
CA PRO A 302 -11.99 -10.35 19.12
C PRO A 302 -13.41 -10.72 19.58
N VAL A 303 -14.36 -10.64 18.66
CA VAL A 303 -15.72 -11.16 18.88
C VAL A 303 -15.71 -12.67 18.66
N ILE A 304 -16.23 -13.42 19.64
CA ILE A 304 -16.31 -14.89 19.59
C ILE A 304 -17.76 -15.30 19.83
N ILE A 305 -18.44 -15.79 18.79
CA ILE A 305 -19.81 -16.30 18.89
C ILE A 305 -19.80 -17.82 18.72
N LYS A 306 -20.24 -18.55 19.74
CA LYS A 306 -20.36 -20.01 19.70
C LYS A 306 -21.63 -20.41 18.98
N TRP A 307 -21.57 -21.49 18.21
CA TRP A 307 -22.77 -22.15 17.71
C TRP A 307 -23.31 -23.09 18.79
N VAL A 308 -24.60 -22.98 19.08
CA VAL A 308 -25.32 -23.88 20.00
C VAL A 308 -26.33 -24.66 19.17
N HIS A 309 -26.31 -25.98 19.31
CA HIS A 309 -27.31 -26.84 18.69
C HIS A 309 -28.67 -26.51 19.32
N GLN A 310 -29.60 -25.97 18.53
CA GLN A 310 -30.96 -25.73 19.01
C GLN A 310 -31.68 -27.08 19.07
N GLU A 311 -31.74 -27.68 20.25
CA GLU A 311 -32.66 -28.77 20.51
C GLU A 311 -34.09 -28.30 20.21
N LYS A 312 -34.87 -29.17 19.55
CA LYS A 312 -36.32 -28.97 19.40
C LYS A 312 -36.95 -28.91 20.79
N THR A 313 -37.13 -27.71 21.32
CA THR A 313 -37.87 -27.51 22.56
C THR A 313 -39.35 -27.72 22.25
N THR A 314 -39.85 -28.90 22.59
CA THR A 314 -41.29 -29.15 22.68
C THR A 314 -41.80 -28.24 23.80
N GLN A 315 -42.65 -27.27 23.47
CA GLN A 315 -43.25 -26.36 24.44
C GLN A 315 -44.06 -27.15 25.48
N SER A 316 -43.56 -27.18 26.71
CA SER A 316 -44.40 -27.29 27.90
C SER A 316 -44.03 -26.11 28.80
N VAL A 317 -44.92 -25.12 28.88
CA VAL A 317 -44.82 -23.99 29.80
C VAL A 317 -45.56 -24.38 31.08
N PRO A 318 -44.89 -24.51 32.24
CA PRO A 318 -45.51 -24.28 33.52
C PRO A 318 -45.43 -22.79 33.84
N VAL A 319 -46.59 -22.20 34.14
CA VAL A 319 -46.72 -20.87 34.74
C VAL A 319 -46.37 -21.01 36.22
N ASP A 320 -45.46 -20.16 36.74
CA ASP A 320 -45.57 -19.74 38.14
C ASP A 320 -44.96 -18.36 38.41
N VAL A 321 -45.57 -17.72 39.40
CA VAL A 321 -45.61 -16.28 39.73
C VAL A 321 -44.62 -15.93 40.86
N GLY A 322 -43.99 -14.74 40.86
CA GLY A 322 -43.29 -14.22 42.06
C GLY A 322 -42.50 -12.92 41.88
N TYR A 323 -42.56 -12.04 42.89
CA TYR A 323 -42.34 -10.59 42.88
C TYR A 323 -40.90 -10.07 43.14
N THR A 324 -40.72 -8.77 42.88
CA THR A 324 -39.57 -7.86 43.11
C THR A 324 -39.33 -7.51 44.58
N GLU A 325 -38.07 -7.24 44.96
CA GLU A 325 -37.71 -6.23 45.97
C GLU A 325 -36.26 -5.73 45.79
N GLU A 326 -36.09 -4.42 45.94
CA GLU A 326 -34.83 -3.65 45.99
C GLU A 326 -34.70 -3.12 47.43
N PRO A 327 -33.49 -3.00 48.03
CA PRO A 327 -33.13 -1.67 48.53
C PRO A 327 -31.63 -1.31 48.52
N ALA A 328 -31.42 -0.04 48.17
CA ALA A 328 -30.60 1.02 48.79
C ALA A 328 -29.31 0.73 49.62
N LEU A 329 -28.21 1.31 49.10
CA LEU A 329 -27.38 2.40 49.66
C LEU A 329 -26.80 2.30 51.09
N GLU A 330 -25.47 2.37 51.20
CA GLU A 330 -24.77 2.93 52.37
C GLU A 330 -23.50 3.72 52.00
N LYS A 331 -23.25 4.78 52.77
CA LYS A 331 -22.20 5.81 52.66
C LYS A 331 -21.04 5.53 53.63
N GLY A 332 -19.86 6.08 53.32
CA GLY A 332 -18.80 6.47 54.28
C GLY A 332 -17.47 6.70 53.53
N SER A 333 -16.96 7.92 53.28
CA SER A 333 -16.46 9.02 54.15
C SER A 333 -15.03 8.81 54.68
N ALA A 334 -14.11 9.62 54.11
CA ALA A 334 -12.97 10.36 54.72
C ALA A 334 -11.85 9.57 55.44
N ASP A 335 -10.56 9.95 55.48
CA ASP A 335 -9.88 11.23 55.26
C ASP A 335 -8.33 11.05 55.22
N ARG A 336 -7.63 12.03 54.59
CA ARG A 336 -6.27 12.58 54.88
C ARG A 336 -5.01 11.68 54.88
N GLU A 337 -3.77 12.13 54.62
CA GLU A 337 -3.06 13.34 54.16
C GLU A 337 -1.56 13.01 54.38
N ASN A 338 -0.66 13.24 53.42
CA ASN A 338 0.54 14.08 53.58
C ASN A 338 1.63 13.94 52.50
N ALA A 339 2.35 15.05 52.38
CA ALA A 339 3.25 15.49 51.33
C ALA A 339 4.75 15.14 51.54
N GLY A 340 5.56 15.42 50.50
CA GLY A 340 7.00 15.71 50.62
C GLY A 340 7.81 15.24 49.41
N LYS A 341 8.16 16.08 48.40
CA LYS A 341 9.25 17.08 48.30
C LYS A 341 10.49 16.55 47.56
N ALA A 342 10.83 17.22 46.44
CA ALA A 342 12.08 17.07 45.66
C ALA A 342 13.29 17.73 46.37
N PRO A 343 14.53 17.51 45.88
CA PRO A 343 15.17 18.58 45.09
C PRO A 343 16.19 18.17 43.99
N ASP A 344 16.54 19.19 43.22
CA ASP A 344 17.55 19.40 42.14
C ASP A 344 18.93 18.72 42.23
N SER A 345 19.57 18.51 41.05
CA SER A 345 20.83 19.21 40.72
C SER A 345 21.21 19.11 39.23
N ARG A 346 21.85 20.19 38.75
CA ARG A 346 22.25 20.53 37.38
C ARG A 346 23.63 19.95 37.02
N LEU A 347 23.92 19.78 35.72
CA LEU A 347 25.24 20.12 35.17
C LEU A 347 25.14 20.52 33.69
N ILE A 348 25.78 21.65 33.38
CA ILE A 348 26.00 22.23 32.06
C ILE A 348 27.38 21.78 31.56
N LEU A 349 27.51 21.43 30.28
CA LEU A 349 28.70 21.77 29.49
C LEU A 349 28.30 21.92 28.02
N ALA A 350 28.73 23.02 27.42
CA ALA A 350 28.45 23.41 26.04
C ALA A 350 29.75 23.45 25.21
N LEU A 351 29.53 23.46 23.87
CA LEU A 351 30.41 23.93 22.76
C LEU A 351 31.50 22.95 22.26
N ILE A 352 31.88 22.85 20.96
CA ILE A 352 31.39 23.32 19.64
C ILE A 352 32.23 22.59 18.56
N PHE A 353 31.58 22.22 17.44
CA PHE A 353 32.04 22.03 16.04
C PHE A 353 33.19 21.08 15.65
N LEU A 354 32.93 20.20 14.65
CA LEU A 354 33.33 20.40 13.24
C LEU A 354 32.56 19.42 12.32
N ALA A 355 32.15 19.92 11.16
CA ALA A 355 31.53 19.18 10.06
C ALA A 355 32.54 18.33 9.29
N VAL A 356 32.09 17.21 8.68
CA VAL A 356 32.66 16.65 7.43
C VAL A 356 31.55 15.94 6.63
N ASP A 357 31.46 16.32 5.34
CA ASP A 357 30.61 15.83 4.26
C ASP A 357 30.71 14.32 3.93
N GLY A 358 29.75 13.80 3.14
CA GLY A 358 29.94 12.51 2.43
C GLY A 358 28.75 11.93 1.66
N GLN A 359 28.48 12.48 0.47
CA GLN A 359 27.88 11.87 -0.74
C GLN A 359 27.51 10.37 -0.75
N GLY A 360 26.31 10.06 -1.27
CA GLY A 360 25.99 8.75 -1.85
C GLY A 360 26.42 8.59 -3.32
N SER A 361 27.52 9.23 -3.74
CA SER A 361 28.14 9.07 -5.06
C SER A 361 29.34 8.12 -4.98
N GLY A 362 29.08 6.88 -4.58
CA GLY A 362 30.11 5.85 -4.38
C GLY A 362 30.05 4.71 -5.40
N PRO A 363 31.15 3.94 -5.52
CA PRO A 363 31.20 2.71 -6.30
C PRO A 363 30.24 1.65 -5.75
N PHE A 364 29.45 1.03 -6.64
CA PHE A 364 28.55 -0.08 -6.32
C PHE A 364 29.26 -1.40 -6.61
N PHE A 365 29.02 -2.43 -5.81
CA PHE A 365 29.52 -3.77 -6.08
C PHE A 365 28.45 -4.84 -5.82
N LEU A 366 28.49 -5.92 -6.59
CA LEU A 366 27.56 -7.04 -6.50
C LEU A 366 28.36 -8.35 -6.49
N VAL A 367 28.15 -9.20 -5.49
CA VAL A 367 28.75 -10.54 -5.45
C VAL A 367 27.62 -11.58 -5.43
N THR A 368 27.67 -12.53 -6.37
CA THR A 368 26.69 -13.62 -6.49
C THR A 368 27.36 -14.98 -6.32
N PHE A 369 26.67 -15.90 -5.65
CA PHE A 369 27.11 -17.27 -5.45
C PHE A 369 25.91 -18.22 -5.28
N PRO A 370 26.05 -19.50 -5.64
CA PRO A 370 25.01 -20.51 -5.44
C PRO A 370 24.59 -20.66 -3.96
N ALA A 371 23.29 -20.81 -3.72
CA ALA A 371 22.75 -21.01 -2.37
C ALA A 371 23.13 -22.37 -1.76
N VAL A 372 23.48 -23.35 -2.60
CA VAL A 372 23.88 -24.71 -2.20
C VAL A 372 25.06 -25.14 -3.07
N PHE A 373 26.08 -25.74 -2.44
CA PHE A 373 27.23 -26.34 -3.13
C PHE A 373 27.29 -27.83 -2.83
N GLU A 374 27.52 -28.66 -3.85
CA GLU A 374 27.86 -30.05 -3.65
C GLU A 374 29.33 -30.16 -3.20
N SER A 375 29.59 -30.94 -2.15
CA SER A 375 30.94 -31.08 -1.57
C SER A 375 31.89 -31.69 -2.61
N GLY A 376 33.05 -31.06 -2.82
CA GLY A 376 34.04 -31.50 -3.81
C GLY A 376 33.77 -31.05 -5.26
N SER A 377 32.71 -30.25 -5.50
CA SER A 377 32.46 -29.62 -6.80
C SER A 377 33.16 -28.27 -6.95
N ASP A 378 33.42 -27.87 -8.20
CA ASP A 378 33.88 -26.53 -8.54
C ASP A 378 32.74 -25.53 -8.34
N ALA A 379 32.91 -24.63 -7.36
CA ALA A 379 31.97 -23.58 -7.04
C ALA A 379 32.35 -22.28 -7.77
N LYS A 380 31.35 -21.55 -8.25
CA LYS A 380 31.54 -20.29 -8.98
C LYS A 380 30.94 -19.12 -8.22
N LEU A 381 31.74 -18.08 -8.00
CA LEU A 381 31.33 -16.82 -7.39
C LEU A 381 31.60 -15.67 -8.37
N CYS A 382 30.62 -14.83 -8.66
CA CYS A 382 30.79 -13.69 -9.57
C CYS A 382 30.76 -12.39 -8.80
N ALA A 383 31.70 -11.50 -9.08
CA ALA A 383 31.78 -10.17 -8.51
C ALA A 383 31.67 -9.12 -9.61
N SER A 384 30.97 -8.03 -9.30
CA SER A 384 30.78 -6.90 -10.20
C SER A 384 31.13 -5.61 -9.48
N LEU A 385 31.72 -4.66 -10.19
CA LEU A 385 31.95 -3.28 -9.74
C LEU A 385 31.26 -2.36 -10.76
N LEU A 386 30.41 -1.46 -10.27
CA LEU A 386 29.55 -0.59 -11.06
C LEU A 386 29.79 0.86 -10.59
N LYS A 387 30.01 1.79 -11.52
CA LYS A 387 30.34 3.21 -11.26
C LYS A 387 31.57 3.45 -10.35
N PRO A 388 32.75 2.89 -10.66
CA PRO A 388 33.97 3.25 -9.95
C PRO A 388 34.30 4.72 -10.18
N ASN A 389 34.55 5.44 -9.09
CA ASN A 389 35.08 6.81 -9.09
C ASN A 389 36.62 6.83 -8.91
N GLU A 390 37.23 5.69 -8.58
CA GLU A 390 38.68 5.50 -8.45
C GLU A 390 39.09 4.02 -8.70
N SER A 391 40.39 3.70 -8.68
CA SER A 391 40.89 2.32 -8.84
C SER A 391 40.74 1.52 -7.54
N LEU A 392 39.76 0.61 -7.51
CA LEU A 392 39.38 -0.14 -6.32
C LEU A 392 39.88 -1.57 -6.40
N THR A 393 40.28 -2.15 -5.27
CA THR A 393 40.69 -3.56 -5.15
C THR A 393 39.67 -4.34 -4.33
N LEU A 394 38.85 -5.14 -4.98
CA LEU A 394 37.90 -6.04 -4.34
C LEU A 394 38.62 -7.34 -3.95
N THR A 395 38.59 -7.71 -2.66
CA THR A 395 39.16 -8.97 -2.17
C THR A 395 38.08 -9.77 -1.46
N MET A 396 37.94 -11.05 -1.81
CA MET A 396 36.89 -11.93 -1.28
C MET A 396 37.51 -13.05 -0.46
N PHE A 397 36.96 -13.31 0.72
CA PHE A 397 37.42 -14.35 1.64
C PHE A 397 36.25 -15.25 2.04
N LEU A 398 36.55 -16.53 2.22
CA LEU A 398 35.69 -17.50 2.87
C LEU A 398 36.20 -17.69 4.30
N VAL A 399 35.29 -17.69 5.28
CA VAL A 399 35.64 -17.90 6.69
C VAL A 399 34.98 -19.19 7.15
N ASP A 400 35.78 -20.12 7.68
CA ASP A 400 35.27 -21.36 8.23
C ASP A 400 34.73 -21.18 9.67
N GLU A 401 34.11 -22.23 10.24
CA GLU A 401 33.58 -22.20 11.61
C GLU A 401 34.66 -22.02 12.70
N LYS A 402 35.94 -22.23 12.36
CA LYS A 402 37.11 -22.00 13.23
C LYS A 402 37.74 -20.63 12.99
N ASN A 403 37.04 -19.75 12.26
CA ASN A 403 37.47 -18.40 11.90
C ASN A 403 38.72 -18.34 11.00
N ARG A 404 39.03 -19.42 10.27
CA ARG A 404 40.13 -19.45 9.30
C ARG A 404 39.67 -18.85 7.98
N THR A 405 40.43 -17.89 7.48
CA THR A 405 40.15 -17.18 6.23
C THR A 405 40.83 -17.88 5.05
N THR A 406 40.07 -18.17 4.00
CA THR A 406 40.56 -18.66 2.71
C THR A 406 40.26 -17.60 1.65
N GLN A 407 41.27 -17.05 0.99
CA GLN A 407 41.05 -16.04 -0.04
C GLN A 407 40.51 -16.70 -1.32
N LEU A 408 39.32 -16.28 -1.76
CA LEU A 408 38.65 -16.82 -2.95
C LEU A 408 39.05 -16.09 -4.24
N GLY A 409 39.44 -14.83 -4.12
CA GLY A 409 39.89 -14.04 -5.27
C GLY A 409 40.13 -12.59 -4.93
N GLN A 410 40.86 -11.91 -5.81
CA GLN A 410 41.10 -10.48 -5.74
C GLN A 410 41.02 -9.87 -7.14
N GLN A 411 40.38 -8.71 -7.26
CA GLN A 411 40.29 -7.97 -8.50
C GLN A 411 40.48 -6.49 -8.24
N ARG A 412 41.49 -5.91 -8.90
CA ARG A 412 41.64 -4.46 -8.99
C ARG A 412 41.05 -3.95 -10.30
N SER A 413 40.24 -2.91 -10.24
CA SER A 413 39.67 -2.26 -11.42
C SER A 413 39.30 -0.80 -11.12
N SER A 414 39.56 0.07 -12.09
CA SER A 414 39.07 1.47 -12.12
C SER A 414 37.90 1.66 -13.07
N THR A 415 37.43 0.59 -13.73
CA THR A 415 36.29 0.58 -14.64
C THR A 415 35.27 -0.48 -14.22
N VAL A 416 34.05 -0.35 -14.73
CA VAL A 416 32.98 -1.32 -14.49
C VAL A 416 33.45 -2.72 -14.91
N PHE A 417 33.23 -3.72 -14.05
CA PHE A 417 33.54 -5.10 -14.38
C PHE A 417 32.48 -6.07 -13.85
N HIS A 418 32.40 -7.24 -14.47
CA HIS A 418 31.72 -8.42 -13.95
C HIS A 418 32.64 -9.62 -14.20
N ARG A 419 33.11 -10.28 -13.14
CA ARG A 419 34.10 -11.36 -13.22
C ARG A 419 33.74 -12.48 -12.26
N CYS A 420 33.86 -13.72 -12.72
CA CYS A 420 33.62 -14.90 -11.90
C CYS A 420 34.92 -15.63 -11.54
N PHE A 421 34.95 -16.15 -10.32
CA PHE A 421 36.04 -16.87 -9.69
C PHE A 421 35.55 -18.28 -9.38
N ASN A 422 36.30 -19.26 -9.86
CA ASN A 422 36.05 -20.66 -9.53
C ASN A 422 36.90 -21.01 -8.31
N PHE A 423 36.32 -21.71 -7.34
CA PHE A 423 37.02 -22.23 -6.19
C PHE A 423 36.53 -23.65 -5.88
N GLN A 424 37.39 -24.48 -5.29
CA GLN A 424 37.00 -25.83 -4.90
C GLN A 424 36.43 -25.84 -3.48
N SER A 425 35.24 -26.42 -3.36
CA SER A 425 34.53 -26.64 -2.11
C SER A 425 35.28 -27.67 -1.25
N GLY A 426 35.81 -27.25 -0.10
CA GLY A 426 36.51 -28.15 0.84
C GLY A 426 35.56 -29.19 1.45
N THR A 427 36.09 -30.38 1.78
CA THR A 427 35.35 -31.54 2.31
C THR A 427 34.93 -31.42 3.79
N SER A 428 34.71 -30.21 4.31
CA SER A 428 34.30 -30.00 5.70
C SER A 428 32.79 -29.79 5.86
N ARG A 429 32.21 -30.49 6.84
CA ARG A 429 30.80 -30.37 7.22
C ARG A 429 30.55 -29.03 7.91
N ALA A 430 29.63 -28.26 7.32
CA ALA A 430 29.09 -26.98 7.75
C ALA A 430 30.07 -25.78 7.70
N PHE A 431 29.63 -24.72 7.02
CA PHE A 431 30.27 -23.40 6.97
C PHE A 431 29.31 -22.39 7.57
N LYS A 432 29.77 -21.59 8.54
CA LYS A 432 28.97 -20.53 9.17
C LYS A 432 29.43 -19.17 8.68
N MET A 433 28.74 -18.65 7.66
CA MET A 433 28.99 -17.31 7.13
C MET A 433 28.31 -16.26 8.02
N THR A 434 29.06 -15.29 8.54
CA THR A 434 28.50 -14.18 9.32
C THR A 434 28.99 -12.85 8.77
N GLU A 435 28.17 -12.19 7.94
CA GLU A 435 28.21 -10.73 7.79
C GLU A 435 26.77 -10.19 7.91
N LYS A 436 26.54 -9.35 8.90
CA LYS A 436 25.28 -8.65 9.13
C LYS A 436 25.42 -7.20 8.66
N ARG A 437 24.66 -6.84 7.63
CA ARG A 437 24.32 -5.44 7.33
C ARG A 437 22.81 -5.34 7.15
N LYS A 438 22.16 -4.37 7.80
CA LYS A 438 20.76 -4.03 7.52
C LYS A 438 20.71 -3.41 6.13
N VAL A 439 20.12 -4.13 5.19
CA VAL A 439 19.81 -3.63 3.85
C VAL A 439 18.31 -3.36 3.82
N MET A 440 17.91 -2.12 3.51
CA MET A 440 16.51 -1.82 3.25
C MET A 440 16.16 -2.33 1.86
N PHE A 441 15.28 -3.33 1.79
CA PHE A 441 14.61 -3.70 0.55
C PHE A 441 13.38 -2.81 0.39
N ARG A 442 13.40 -1.90 -0.59
CA ARG A 442 12.14 -1.33 -1.09
C ARG A 442 11.50 -2.40 -1.97
N SER A 443 10.37 -2.95 -1.51
CA SER A 443 9.50 -3.75 -2.37
C SER A 443 9.03 -2.87 -3.51
N TYR A 444 9.56 -3.09 -4.72
CA TYR A 444 9.06 -2.47 -5.92
C TYR A 444 7.80 -3.21 -6.34
N MET A 445 6.63 -2.71 -5.92
CA MET A 445 5.36 -3.14 -6.49
C MET A 445 5.02 -2.20 -7.65
N PRO A 446 5.12 -2.64 -8.92
CA PRO A 446 4.65 -1.85 -10.04
C PRO A 446 3.16 -1.58 -9.86
N LEU A 447 2.76 -0.32 -10.06
CA LEU A 447 1.38 0.12 -9.94
C LEU A 447 0.59 -0.49 -11.09
N THR A 448 -0.46 -1.24 -10.77
CA THR A 448 -1.40 -1.74 -11.76
C THR A 448 -2.78 -1.24 -11.45
N PHE A 449 -3.35 -0.51 -12.39
CA PHE A 449 -4.71 0.00 -12.29
C PHE A 449 -5.58 -0.63 -13.36
N ILE A 450 -6.86 -0.72 -13.02
CA ILE A 450 -7.92 -1.16 -13.92
C ILE A 450 -8.76 0.06 -14.25
N GLN A 451 -9.06 0.22 -15.53
CA GLN A 451 -9.94 1.26 -16.02
C GLN A 451 -11.12 0.62 -16.74
N THR A 452 -12.30 0.79 -16.16
CA THR A 452 -13.59 0.46 -16.77
C THR A 452 -14.03 1.59 -17.68
N ASP A 453 -14.84 1.29 -18.69
CA ASP A 453 -15.36 2.32 -19.59
C ASP A 453 -16.49 3.16 -18.99
N LYS A 454 -17.20 2.59 -18.02
CA LYS A 454 -18.28 3.25 -17.29
C LYS A 454 -18.27 2.82 -15.82
N PRO A 455 -18.77 3.68 -14.91
CA PRO A 455 -18.88 3.32 -13.50
C PRO A 455 -20.07 2.40 -13.18
N ILE A 456 -21.13 2.44 -13.99
CA ILE A 456 -22.34 1.62 -13.81
C ILE A 456 -22.76 1.04 -15.16
N TYR A 457 -23.11 -0.24 -15.17
CA TYR A 457 -23.58 -0.94 -16.37
C TYR A 457 -25.04 -1.37 -16.21
N ASN A 458 -25.83 -1.10 -17.24
CA ASN A 458 -27.20 -1.57 -17.36
C ASN A 458 -27.25 -2.97 -17.99
N PRO A 459 -28.32 -3.76 -17.75
CA PRO A 459 -28.53 -5.05 -18.41
C PRO A 459 -28.35 -4.97 -19.93
N GLY A 460 -27.71 -6.00 -20.50
CA GLY A 460 -27.39 -6.09 -21.93
C GLY A 460 -26.20 -5.24 -22.40
N GLN A 461 -25.64 -4.37 -21.55
CA GLN A 461 -24.45 -3.58 -21.90
C GLN A 461 -23.17 -4.42 -21.85
N THR A 462 -22.15 -4.00 -22.58
CA THR A 462 -20.82 -4.62 -22.54
C THR A 462 -19.92 -3.88 -21.57
N VAL A 463 -19.33 -4.61 -20.63
CA VAL A 463 -18.26 -4.14 -19.74
C VAL A 463 -16.97 -4.14 -20.54
N ASN A 464 -16.42 -2.96 -20.84
CA ASN A 464 -15.10 -2.86 -21.45
C ASN A 464 -14.13 -2.39 -20.38
N PHE A 465 -12.99 -3.06 -20.26
CA PHE A 465 -12.00 -2.67 -19.28
C PHE A 465 -10.59 -2.91 -19.77
N ARG A 466 -9.66 -2.18 -19.15
CA ARG A 466 -8.24 -2.25 -19.43
C ARG A 466 -7.48 -2.45 -18.14
N VAL A 467 -6.38 -3.20 -18.24
CA VAL A 467 -5.41 -3.35 -17.17
C VAL A 467 -4.09 -2.81 -17.67
N VAL A 468 -3.53 -1.85 -16.95
CA VAL A 468 -2.23 -1.23 -17.27
C VAL A 468 -1.32 -1.38 -16.06
N THR A 469 -0.11 -1.88 -16.30
CA THR A 469 0.94 -1.97 -15.28
C THR A 469 2.03 -0.97 -15.59
N MET A 470 2.48 -0.23 -14.59
CA MET A 470 3.57 0.72 -14.71
C MET A 470 4.59 0.52 -13.60
N ASP A 471 5.84 0.85 -13.86
CA ASP A 471 6.86 0.91 -12.82
C ASP A 471 6.75 2.18 -11.95
N ALA A 472 7.67 2.34 -10.99
CA ALA A 472 7.71 3.51 -10.11
C ALA A 472 8.04 4.85 -10.83
N LYS A 473 8.33 4.80 -12.13
CA LYS A 473 8.56 5.94 -13.01
C LYS A 473 7.42 6.11 -14.03
N PHE A 474 6.31 5.40 -13.86
CA PHE A 474 5.15 5.43 -14.75
C PHE A 474 5.43 4.94 -16.19
N VAL A 475 6.53 4.21 -16.38
CA VAL A 475 6.80 3.55 -17.66
C VAL A 475 5.89 2.34 -17.77
N PRO A 476 5.03 2.24 -18.80
CA PRO A 476 4.17 1.09 -19.00
C PRO A 476 5.00 -0.20 -19.18
N LEU A 477 4.59 -1.27 -18.54
CA LEU A 477 5.27 -2.57 -18.58
C LEU A 477 4.37 -3.62 -19.22
N ASP A 478 4.98 -4.49 -20.04
CA ASP A 478 4.33 -5.73 -20.44
C ASP A 478 4.22 -6.65 -19.21
N GLN A 479 3.00 -7.09 -18.92
CA GLN A 479 2.65 -7.81 -17.70
C GLN A 479 1.81 -9.03 -18.07
N MET A 480 2.22 -10.19 -17.57
CA MET A 480 1.40 -11.40 -17.57
C MET A 480 0.52 -11.42 -16.32
N TYR A 481 -0.77 -11.68 -16.53
CA TYR A 481 -1.79 -11.81 -15.51
C TYR A 481 -2.25 -13.27 -15.50
N SER A 482 -1.98 -13.96 -14.39
CA SER A 482 -2.36 -15.37 -14.23
C SER A 482 -3.88 -15.53 -14.19
N LEU A 483 -4.59 -14.53 -13.67
CA LEU A 483 -6.05 -14.50 -13.65
C LEU A 483 -6.55 -13.06 -13.77
N VAL A 484 -7.58 -12.83 -14.58
CA VAL A 484 -8.39 -11.61 -14.60
C VAL A 484 -9.84 -12.01 -14.48
N VAL A 485 -10.62 -11.36 -13.62
CA VAL A 485 -12.00 -11.75 -13.27
C VAL A 485 -12.91 -10.54 -13.35
N VAL A 486 -14.11 -10.72 -13.90
CA VAL A 486 -15.20 -9.73 -13.78
C VAL A 486 -16.26 -10.30 -12.85
N GLU A 487 -16.68 -9.48 -11.89
CA GLU A 487 -17.73 -9.76 -10.93
C GLU A 487 -18.89 -8.79 -11.10
N ASP A 488 -20.12 -9.28 -10.92
CA ASP A 488 -21.31 -8.44 -10.85
C ASP A 488 -21.40 -7.66 -9.52
N TYR A 489 -22.44 -6.84 -9.35
CA TYR A 489 -22.64 -6.06 -8.14
C TYR A 489 -22.83 -6.92 -6.87
N ASN A 490 -23.27 -8.17 -7.04
CA ASN A 490 -23.47 -9.14 -5.95
C ASN A 490 -22.16 -9.87 -5.59
N GLY A 491 -21.06 -9.60 -6.30
CA GLY A 491 -19.78 -10.29 -6.13
C GLY A 491 -19.77 -11.69 -6.73
N ASN A 492 -20.69 -12.00 -7.64
CA ASN A 492 -20.64 -13.24 -8.41
C ASN A 492 -19.68 -13.08 -9.57
N ARG A 493 -18.76 -14.03 -9.74
CA ARG A 493 -17.90 -14.09 -10.93
C ARG A 493 -18.76 -14.33 -12.16
N ILE A 494 -18.80 -13.36 -13.07
CA ILE A 494 -19.54 -13.43 -14.33
C ILE A 494 -18.63 -13.72 -15.54
N ASN A 495 -17.32 -13.44 -15.43
CA ASN A 495 -16.34 -13.87 -16.43
C ASN A 495 -14.92 -14.01 -15.85
N GLN A 496 -14.05 -14.75 -16.55
CA GLN A 496 -12.62 -14.85 -16.23
C GLN A 496 -11.74 -15.08 -17.46
N TRP A 497 -10.49 -14.64 -17.36
CA TRP A 497 -9.40 -14.91 -18.30
C TRP A 497 -8.19 -15.42 -17.52
N THR A 498 -7.50 -16.43 -18.05
CA THR A 498 -6.33 -17.04 -17.41
C THR A 498 -5.10 -16.90 -18.29
N ASN A 499 -3.96 -16.59 -17.69
CA ASN A 499 -2.66 -16.47 -18.35
C ASN A 499 -2.68 -15.51 -19.56
N VAL A 500 -3.26 -14.33 -19.36
CA VAL A 500 -3.35 -13.28 -20.38
C VAL A 500 -2.24 -12.26 -20.16
N SER A 501 -1.61 -11.81 -21.24
CA SER A 501 -0.55 -10.80 -21.18
C SER A 501 -1.01 -9.50 -21.82
N SER A 502 -0.56 -8.36 -21.29
CA SER A 502 -0.75 -7.10 -21.99
C SER A 502 -0.02 -7.11 -23.34
N THR A 503 -0.61 -6.43 -24.33
CA THR A 503 -0.03 -6.29 -25.67
C THR A 503 0.21 -4.81 -25.91
N ARG A 504 1.47 -4.43 -26.18
CA ARG A 504 1.87 -3.00 -26.20
C ARG A 504 1.46 -2.31 -24.89
N TRP A 505 1.86 -2.92 -23.77
CA TRP A 505 1.66 -2.42 -22.40
C TRP A 505 0.23 -2.35 -21.85
N ILE A 506 -0.80 -2.51 -22.69
CA ILE A 506 -2.21 -2.49 -22.27
C ILE A 506 -2.84 -3.87 -22.49
N LEU A 507 -3.49 -4.41 -21.45
CA LEU A 507 -4.39 -5.55 -21.59
C LEU A 507 -5.82 -5.00 -21.75
N GLN A 508 -6.48 -5.29 -22.87
CA GLN A 508 -7.86 -4.85 -23.13
C GLN A 508 -8.78 -6.07 -23.26
N LEU A 509 -9.83 -6.11 -22.43
CA LEU A 509 -10.77 -7.23 -22.36
C LEU A 509 -12.21 -6.69 -22.28
N SER A 510 -13.19 -7.51 -22.63
CA SER A 510 -14.60 -7.13 -22.57
C SER A 510 -15.51 -8.31 -22.25
N HIS A 511 -16.66 -8.02 -21.63
CA HIS A 511 -17.68 -9.01 -21.32
C HIS A 511 -19.08 -8.42 -21.50
N GLN A 512 -19.93 -9.11 -22.27
CA GLN A 512 -21.32 -8.69 -22.47
C GLN A 512 -22.19 -9.18 -21.31
N LEU A 513 -22.90 -8.26 -20.65
CA LEU A 513 -23.83 -8.59 -19.58
C LEU A 513 -25.11 -9.22 -20.13
N ASN A 514 -25.70 -10.13 -19.36
CA ASN A 514 -27.01 -10.68 -19.62
C ASN A 514 -28.07 -9.54 -19.68
N SER A 515 -29.08 -9.67 -20.54
CA SER A 515 -30.24 -8.77 -20.63
C SER A 515 -31.08 -8.74 -19.35
N GLU A 516 -30.94 -9.74 -18.47
CA GLU A 516 -31.58 -9.80 -17.15
C GLU A 516 -30.63 -9.45 -16.00
N ALA A 517 -29.41 -8.98 -16.30
CA ALA A 517 -28.44 -8.61 -15.27
C ALA A 517 -28.95 -7.44 -14.42
N GLN A 518 -28.77 -7.54 -13.11
CA GLN A 518 -29.15 -6.48 -12.18
C GLN A 518 -28.25 -5.25 -12.37
N VAL A 519 -28.84 -4.05 -12.38
CA VAL A 519 -28.12 -2.78 -12.54
C VAL A 519 -27.19 -2.56 -11.35
N GLY A 520 -25.91 -2.30 -11.61
CA GLY A 520 -24.94 -2.04 -10.55
C GLY A 520 -23.50 -1.89 -11.03
N GLU A 521 -22.60 -1.68 -10.07
CA GLU A 521 -21.16 -1.58 -10.31
C GLU A 521 -20.58 -2.97 -10.60
N CYS A 522 -19.86 -3.12 -11.71
CA CYS A 522 -19.12 -4.35 -12.03
C CYS A 522 -17.67 -4.19 -11.56
N LYS A 523 -17.17 -5.18 -10.82
CA LYS A 523 -15.80 -5.18 -10.32
C LYS A 523 -14.92 -6.01 -11.22
N VAL A 524 -13.69 -5.57 -11.43
CA VAL A 524 -12.70 -6.34 -12.17
C VAL A 524 -11.47 -6.54 -11.30
N HIS A 525 -11.03 -7.79 -11.20
CA HIS A 525 -9.88 -8.20 -10.40
C HIS A 525 -8.80 -8.79 -11.28
N TYR A 526 -7.56 -8.75 -10.81
CA TYR A 526 -6.45 -9.43 -11.46
C TYR A 526 -5.57 -10.17 -10.46
N THR A 527 -4.78 -11.11 -10.94
CA THR A 527 -3.74 -11.82 -10.19
C THR A 527 -2.52 -11.87 -11.08
N LYS A 528 -1.35 -11.59 -10.50
CA LYS A 528 -0.05 -11.73 -11.15
C LYS A 528 0.64 -12.99 -10.61
N GLU A 529 1.59 -13.55 -11.32
CA GLU A 529 2.42 -14.62 -10.75
C GLU A 529 3.06 -14.15 -9.43
N GLY A 530 2.78 -14.87 -8.34
CA GLY A 530 3.33 -14.59 -7.01
C GLY A 530 2.62 -13.51 -6.18
N GLN A 531 1.61 -12.79 -6.69
CA GLN A 531 0.86 -11.78 -5.93
C GLN A 531 -0.62 -11.68 -6.32
N ARG A 532 -1.52 -11.70 -5.31
CA ARG A 532 -2.95 -11.42 -5.45
C ARG A 532 -3.17 -9.94 -5.13
N ALA A 533 -3.52 -9.12 -6.12
CA ALA A 533 -3.73 -7.69 -5.94
C ALA A 533 -5.16 -7.31 -6.36
N LEU A 534 -5.82 -6.50 -5.53
CA LEU A 534 -7.14 -5.97 -5.80
C LEU A 534 -6.99 -4.77 -6.75
N GLY A 535 -7.51 -4.88 -7.97
CA GLY A 535 -7.77 -3.70 -8.79
C GLY A 535 -9.08 -3.06 -8.32
N LEU A 536 -9.07 -1.75 -8.09
CA LEU A 536 -10.30 -1.00 -7.88
C LEU A 536 -10.91 -0.71 -9.27
N SER A 537 -12.15 -1.16 -9.49
CA SER A 537 -12.99 -0.64 -10.57
C SER A 537 -13.36 0.81 -10.27
N ASN A 538 -13.54 1.60 -11.32
CA ASN A 538 -13.69 3.06 -11.26
C ASN A 538 -15.15 3.48 -11.38
#